data_AF-A0A2M8PD83-F1
#
_entry.id   AF-A0A2M8PD83-F1
#
_cell.length_a   1.000
_cell.length_b   1.000
_cell.length_c   1.000
_cell.angle_alpha   90.00
_cell.angle_beta   90.00
_cell.angle_gamma   90.00
#
_symmetry.space_group_name_H-M   'P 1'
#
loop_
_entity.id
_entity.type
_entity.pdbx_description
1 polymer ?
#
loop_
_entity_poly.entity_id
_entity_poly.type
_entity_poly.pdbx_seq_one_letter_code
_entity_poly.pdbx_strand_id
1 'polypeptide(L)'
;MSFLDMDHRLLELADLIELVHSPLVDHKGFPPEVDVTLVEGAVSSDEDYEKIVKVRARTKILVAMGDCAVSANVPAMRNRFAPQALGEAIYLAPTMARPQVPHDAVPKLLPRVRPVHEVVKVDVFVPGCPPSNDTLFYVLSELVHGRMPDLSDKTRFGA
;
A
#
# COMPACT_ATOMS: atom_id res chain seq x y z
N MET A 1 -11.38 5.51 1.78
CA MET A 1 -10.19 6.15 2.33
C MET A 1 -10.21 5.97 3.85
N SER A 2 -10.07 4.73 4.33
CA SER A 2 -10.39 4.41 5.73
C SER A 2 -9.51 5.11 6.78
N PHE A 3 -8.25 5.43 6.45
CA PHE A 3 -7.38 6.18 7.35
C PHE A 3 -7.94 7.58 7.68
N LEU A 4 -8.51 8.27 6.69
CA LEU A 4 -9.09 9.60 6.90
C LEU A 4 -10.48 9.54 7.57
N ASP A 5 -11.15 8.39 7.45
CA ASP A 5 -12.44 8.12 8.09
C ASP A 5 -12.33 7.93 9.62
N MET A 6 -11.15 8.18 10.21
CA MET A 6 -10.96 8.28 11.67
C MET A 6 -11.44 9.64 12.24
N ASP A 7 -11.75 10.61 11.37
CA ASP A 7 -12.29 11.93 11.73
C ASP A 7 -11.49 12.63 12.84
N HIS A 8 -12.15 13.07 13.91
CA HIS A 8 -11.56 13.78 15.05
C HIS A 8 -10.46 12.98 15.77
N ARG A 9 -10.45 11.64 15.67
CA ARG A 9 -9.43 10.79 16.29
C ARG A 9 -8.05 10.97 15.66
N LEU A 10 -7.98 11.51 14.44
CA LEU A 10 -6.72 11.93 13.83
C LEU A 10 -6.04 13.04 14.61
N LEU A 11 -6.81 13.92 15.27
CA LEU A 11 -6.26 14.99 16.09
C LEU A 11 -5.60 14.41 17.35
N GLU A 12 -6.19 13.37 17.95
CA GLU A 12 -5.59 12.66 19.08
C GLU A 12 -4.25 12.01 18.70
N LEU A 13 -4.16 11.45 17.50
CA LEU A 13 -2.91 10.87 17.00
C LEU A 13 -1.89 11.94 16.61
N ALA A 14 -2.33 13.08 16.07
CA ALA A 14 -1.46 14.16 15.59
C ALA A 14 -0.56 14.74 16.70
N ASP A 15 -1.04 14.75 17.95
CA ASP A 15 -0.25 15.19 19.11
C ASP A 15 0.87 14.20 19.50
N LEU A 16 0.80 12.96 18.99
CA LEU A 16 1.69 11.86 19.37
C LEU A 16 2.64 11.44 18.24
N ILE A 17 2.42 11.91 17.01
CA ILE A 17 3.16 11.47 15.83
C ILE A 17 3.70 12.64 15.01
N GLU A 18 4.81 12.40 14.32
CA GLU A 18 5.30 13.28 13.27
C GLU A 18 5.08 12.62 11.91
N LEU A 19 4.24 13.22 11.05
CA LEU A 19 3.99 12.71 9.70
C LEU A 19 5.08 13.17 8.73
N VAL A 20 6.12 12.36 8.58
CA VAL A 20 7.33 12.72 7.81
C VAL A 20 7.23 12.44 6.29
N HIS A 21 6.35 11.54 5.87
CA HIS A 21 6.15 11.23 4.45
C HIS A 21 4.77 10.61 4.19
N SER A 22 4.02 11.20 3.26
CA SER A 22 2.67 10.76 2.86
C SER A 22 2.23 11.58 1.65
N PRO A 23 1.30 11.10 0.80
CA PRO A 23 0.59 11.95 -0.15
C PRO A 23 -0.10 13.18 0.47
N LEU A 24 -0.26 13.21 1.80
CA LEU A 24 -0.86 14.31 2.56
C LEU A 24 0.14 15.40 3.00
N VAL A 25 1.45 15.18 2.81
CA VAL A 25 2.51 16.13 3.19
C VAL A 25 3.46 16.35 2.02
N ASP A 26 4.15 17.49 2.00
CA ASP A 26 4.89 17.91 0.81
C ASP A 26 6.29 17.26 0.64
N HIS A 27 6.68 16.37 1.56
CA HIS A 27 8.00 15.74 1.55
C HIS A 27 8.13 14.71 0.42
N LYS A 28 8.94 15.03 -0.60
CA LYS A 28 9.04 14.24 -1.85
C LYS A 28 9.83 12.93 -1.70
N GLY A 29 10.81 12.89 -0.80
CA GLY A 29 11.63 11.70 -0.57
C GLY A 29 11.11 10.87 0.60
N PHE A 30 11.29 9.55 0.55
CA PHE A 30 11.11 8.74 1.76
C PHE A 30 12.31 8.94 2.71
N PRO A 31 12.12 9.48 3.92
CA PRO A 31 13.21 9.82 4.83
C PRO A 31 13.90 8.58 5.41
N PRO A 32 15.14 8.69 5.91
CA PRO A 32 15.78 7.61 6.68
C PRO A 32 15.15 7.47 8.07
N GLU A 33 15.33 6.30 8.70
CA GLU A 33 15.02 6.05 10.12
C GLU A 33 13.56 6.26 10.55
N VAL A 34 12.59 5.95 9.69
CA VAL A 34 11.16 6.02 10.00
C VAL A 34 10.77 4.92 10.99
N ASP A 35 10.09 5.29 12.07
CA ASP A 35 9.69 4.34 13.12
C ASP A 35 8.59 3.38 12.65
N VAL A 36 7.53 3.92 12.06
CA VAL A 36 6.37 3.15 11.58
C VAL A 36 5.99 3.63 10.19
N THR A 37 5.85 2.70 9.25
CA THR A 37 5.34 3.00 7.90
C THR A 37 4.14 2.13 7.58
N LEU A 38 3.03 2.78 7.23
CA LEU A 38 1.87 2.12 6.63
C LEU A 38 2.07 2.05 5.11
N VAL A 39 2.03 0.85 4.55
CA VAL A 39 2.05 0.63 3.10
C VAL A 39 0.72 0.09 2.63
N GLU A 40 0.06 0.84 1.77
CA GLU A 40 -1.12 0.42 1.02
C GLU A 40 -0.71 -0.03 -0.39
N GLY A 41 -1.55 -0.84 -1.03
CA GLY A 41 -1.37 -1.22 -2.42
C GLY A 41 -0.48 -2.45 -2.63
N ALA A 42 -0.65 -3.07 -3.79
CA ALA A 42 0.13 -4.23 -4.21
C ALA A 42 1.32 -3.80 -5.07
N VAL A 43 2.37 -4.63 -5.12
CA VAL A 43 3.55 -4.34 -5.96
C VAL A 43 3.24 -4.76 -7.40
N SER A 44 3.03 -3.78 -8.28
CA SER A 44 2.50 -4.01 -9.63
C SER A 44 3.44 -3.57 -10.76
N SER A 45 4.39 -2.69 -10.46
CA SER A 45 5.35 -2.08 -11.39
C SER A 45 6.78 -2.11 -10.85
N ASP A 46 7.74 -1.78 -11.72
CA ASP A 46 9.13 -1.56 -11.34
C ASP A 46 9.28 -0.42 -10.31
N GLU A 47 8.56 0.69 -10.49
CA GLU A 47 8.55 1.79 -9.51
C GLU A 47 8.01 1.35 -8.14
N ASP A 48 6.92 0.55 -8.10
CA ASP A 48 6.40 0.02 -6.84
C ASP A 48 7.44 -0.85 -6.14
N TYR A 49 8.17 -1.69 -6.91
CA TYR A 49 9.21 -2.56 -6.40
C TYR A 49 10.38 -1.75 -5.80
N GLU A 50 10.87 -0.75 -6.52
CA GLU A 50 11.94 0.13 -6.03
C GLU A 50 11.52 0.90 -4.78
N LYS A 51 10.28 1.41 -4.78
CA LYS A 51 9.70 2.17 -3.67
C LYS A 51 9.60 1.32 -2.42
N ILE A 52 9.06 0.10 -2.50
CA ILE A 52 8.88 -0.75 -1.31
C ILE A 52 10.21 -1.24 -0.73
N VAL A 53 11.21 -1.52 -1.59
CA VAL A 53 12.57 -1.87 -1.14
C VAL A 53 13.21 -0.70 -0.38
N LYS A 54 13.09 0.52 -0.91
CA LYS A 54 13.58 1.74 -0.24
C LYS A 54 12.87 1.99 1.09
N VAL A 55 11.54 1.85 1.11
CA VAL A 55 10.72 2.01 2.32
C VAL A 55 11.15 1.02 3.39
N ARG A 56 11.26 -0.27 3.07
CA ARG A 56 11.69 -1.30 4.02
C ARG A 56 13.08 -1.01 4.60
N ALA A 57 14.03 -0.61 3.77
CA ALA A 57 15.41 -0.34 4.21
C ALA A 57 15.51 0.83 5.20
N ARG A 58 14.49 1.71 5.24
CA ARG A 58 14.46 2.93 6.05
C ARG A 58 13.39 2.91 7.15
N THR A 59 12.70 1.79 7.32
CA THR A 59 11.58 1.64 8.26
C THR A 59 11.92 0.64 9.36
N LYS A 60 11.63 0.95 10.62
CA LYS A 60 11.74 0.00 11.74
C LYS A 60 10.57 -0.98 11.74
N ILE A 61 9.32 -0.50 11.77
CA ILE A 61 8.09 -1.31 11.72
C ILE A 61 7.33 -1.05 10.42
N LEU A 62 7.25 -2.05 9.55
CA LEU A 62 6.49 -1.98 8.30
C LEU A 62 5.13 -2.65 8.46
N VAL A 63 4.08 -1.89 8.22
CA VAL A 63 2.68 -2.33 8.30
C VAL A 63 2.11 -2.48 6.88
N ALA A 64 1.73 -3.71 6.49
CA ALA A 64 0.94 -3.92 5.27
C ALA A 64 -0.52 -3.61 5.57
N MET A 65 -1.01 -2.48 5.06
CA MET A 65 -2.33 -1.94 5.31
C MET A 65 -3.28 -2.28 4.14
N GLY A 66 -4.23 -3.17 4.40
CA GLY A 66 -5.29 -3.56 3.48
C GLY A 66 -4.95 -4.77 2.60
N ASP A 67 -6.00 -5.38 2.05
CA ASP A 67 -5.92 -6.66 1.34
C ASP A 67 -5.05 -6.60 0.09
N CYS A 68 -4.92 -5.44 -0.55
CA CYS A 68 -3.97 -5.23 -1.65
C CYS A 68 -2.52 -5.41 -1.17
N ALA A 69 -2.12 -4.79 -0.07
CA ALA A 69 -0.77 -4.94 0.48
C ALA A 69 -0.54 -6.35 1.03
N VAL A 70 -1.55 -6.93 1.69
CA VAL A 70 -1.48 -8.25 2.33
C VAL A 70 -1.46 -9.39 1.31
N SER A 71 -2.29 -9.33 0.27
CA SER A 71 -2.58 -10.46 -0.63
C SER A 71 -2.60 -10.13 -2.13
N ALA A 72 -2.32 -8.87 -2.50
CA ALA A 72 -2.50 -8.30 -3.83
C ALA A 72 -3.95 -8.20 -4.34
N ASN A 73 -4.89 -8.93 -3.76
CA ASN A 73 -6.35 -8.86 -3.96
C ASN A 73 -6.80 -8.55 -5.41
N VAL A 74 -7.66 -7.55 -5.62
CA VAL A 74 -8.24 -7.20 -6.93
C VAL A 74 -7.16 -6.92 -7.99
N PRO A 75 -6.10 -6.13 -7.73
CA PRO A 75 -4.99 -5.98 -8.67
C PRO A 75 -4.40 -7.31 -9.18
N ALA A 76 -4.30 -8.34 -8.34
CA ALA A 76 -3.78 -9.64 -8.74
C ALA A 76 -4.68 -10.44 -9.69
N MET A 77 -5.95 -10.04 -9.91
CA MET A 77 -6.79 -10.69 -10.92
C MET A 77 -6.17 -10.61 -12.33
N ARG A 78 -5.36 -9.57 -12.59
CA ARG A 78 -4.64 -9.43 -13.86
C ARG A 78 -3.54 -10.47 -14.08
N ASN A 79 -3.12 -11.20 -13.04
CA ASN A 79 -2.02 -12.18 -13.11
C ASN A 79 -2.30 -13.36 -14.05
N ARG A 80 -3.55 -13.52 -14.52
CA ARG A 80 -3.93 -14.51 -15.54
C ARG A 80 -3.53 -14.07 -16.96
N PHE A 81 -3.11 -12.83 -17.15
CA PHE A 81 -2.81 -12.23 -18.44
C PHE A 81 -1.41 -11.61 -18.44
N ALA A 82 -0.73 -11.67 -19.58
CA ALA A 82 0.54 -10.96 -19.75
C ALA A 82 0.29 -9.44 -19.76
N PRO A 83 1.15 -8.61 -19.13
CA PRO A 83 1.00 -7.15 -19.12
C PRO A 83 0.87 -6.54 -20.51
N GLN A 84 1.61 -7.06 -21.50
CA GLN A 84 1.51 -6.62 -22.89
C GLN A 84 0.11 -6.83 -23.47
N ALA A 85 -0.48 -8.01 -23.27
CA ALA A 85 -1.82 -8.34 -23.76
C ALA A 85 -2.89 -7.43 -23.12
N LEU A 86 -2.73 -7.07 -21.84
CA LEU A 86 -3.60 -6.09 -21.17
C LEU A 86 -3.47 -4.70 -21.79
N GLY A 87 -2.23 -4.25 -22.00
CA GLY A 87 -1.95 -2.94 -22.61
C GLY A 87 -2.55 -2.84 -24.02
N GLU A 88 -2.36 -3.86 -24.85
CA GLU A 88 -2.94 -3.90 -26.20
C GLU A 88 -4.47 -3.93 -26.17
N ALA A 89 -5.07 -4.76 -25.31
CA ALA A 89 -6.52 -4.86 -25.19
C ALA A 89 -7.21 -3.55 -24.77
N ILE A 90 -6.55 -2.74 -23.94
CA ILE A 90 -7.08 -1.46 -23.46
C ILE A 90 -6.76 -0.33 -24.42
N TYR A 91 -5.49 -0.16 -24.77
CA TYR A 91 -5.00 1.03 -25.46
C TYR A 91 -5.04 0.93 -26.99
N LEU A 92 -5.18 -0.28 -27.55
CA LEU A 92 -5.36 -0.50 -28.99
C LEU A 92 -6.80 -0.93 -29.35
N ALA A 93 -7.74 -0.79 -28.42
CA ALA A 93 -9.15 -1.12 -28.68
C ALA A 93 -9.72 -0.26 -29.82
N PRO A 94 -10.65 -0.79 -30.64
CA PRO A 94 -11.23 -0.05 -31.78
C PRO A 94 -11.94 1.26 -31.40
N THR A 95 -12.35 1.39 -30.14
CA THR A 95 -13.02 2.59 -29.60
C THR A 95 -12.04 3.70 -29.20
N MET A 96 -10.72 3.45 -29.22
CA MET A 96 -9.71 4.42 -28.81
C MET A 96 -9.50 5.48 -29.89
N ALA A 97 -9.61 6.75 -29.50
CA ALA A 97 -9.42 7.89 -30.41
C ALA A 97 -7.97 8.00 -30.94
N ARG A 98 -6.99 7.57 -30.14
CA ARG A 98 -5.55 7.55 -30.51
C ARG A 98 -4.92 6.25 -30.01
N PRO A 99 -5.03 5.16 -30.78
CA PRO A 99 -4.52 3.85 -30.37
C PRO A 99 -2.98 3.88 -30.25
N GLN A 100 -2.48 3.78 -29.02
CA GLN A 100 -1.05 3.61 -28.74
C GLN A 100 -0.86 3.09 -27.32
N VAL A 101 0.06 2.14 -27.14
CA VAL A 101 0.44 1.70 -25.79
C VAL A 101 1.39 2.74 -25.17
N PRO A 102 1.10 3.24 -23.95
CA PRO A 102 2.02 4.13 -23.23
C PRO A 102 3.37 3.45 -23.00
N HIS A 103 4.46 4.15 -23.31
CA HIS A 103 5.83 3.62 -23.19
C HIS A 103 6.82 4.61 -22.57
N ASP A 104 6.59 5.92 -22.73
CA ASP A 104 7.45 6.96 -22.16
C ASP A 104 6.87 7.50 -20.83
N ALA A 105 7.75 7.75 -19.86
CA ALA A 105 7.44 8.35 -18.57
C ALA A 105 6.39 7.61 -17.70
N VAL A 106 6.13 6.34 -17.99
CA VAL A 106 5.26 5.47 -17.18
C VAL A 106 6.03 4.25 -16.67
N PRO A 107 5.82 3.84 -15.40
CA PRO A 107 6.43 2.63 -14.86
C PRO A 107 6.08 1.38 -15.65
N LYS A 108 7.03 0.45 -15.79
CA LYS A 108 6.77 -0.83 -16.45
C LYS A 108 6.07 -1.75 -15.49
N LEU A 109 4.98 -2.36 -15.94
CA LEU A 109 4.29 -3.38 -15.17
C LEU A 109 5.17 -4.61 -14.98
N LEU A 110 5.21 -5.14 -13.76
CA LEU A 110 5.81 -6.43 -13.48
C LEU A 110 4.99 -7.56 -14.14
N PRO A 111 5.63 -8.71 -14.43
CA PRO A 111 4.94 -9.87 -15.00
C PRO A 111 3.71 -10.30 -14.21
N ARG A 112 3.79 -10.21 -12.87
CA ARG A 112 2.67 -10.44 -11.94
C ARG A 112 2.65 -9.38 -10.85
N VAL A 113 1.46 -9.04 -10.40
CA VAL A 113 1.23 -8.29 -9.17
C VAL A 113 1.51 -9.19 -7.97
N ARG A 114 2.17 -8.65 -6.96
CA ARG A 114 2.61 -9.40 -5.77
C ARG A 114 2.19 -8.65 -4.49
N PRO A 115 1.85 -9.37 -3.41
CA PRO A 115 1.68 -8.73 -2.11
C PRO A 115 3.03 -8.21 -1.60
N VAL A 116 3.00 -7.26 -0.68
CA VAL A 116 4.21 -6.60 -0.15
C VAL A 116 5.17 -7.61 0.49
N HIS A 117 4.64 -8.58 1.22
CA HIS A 117 5.44 -9.59 1.95
C HIS A 117 6.21 -10.55 1.04
N GLU A 118 5.83 -10.67 -0.24
CA GLU A 118 6.60 -11.43 -1.23
C GLU A 118 7.88 -10.68 -1.68
N VAL A 119 7.95 -9.36 -1.44
CA VAL A 119 9.05 -8.49 -1.88
C VAL A 119 9.95 -8.09 -0.71
N VAL A 120 9.36 -7.75 0.44
CA VAL A 120 10.10 -7.30 1.63
C VAL A 120 9.50 -7.91 2.90
N LYS A 121 10.28 -7.96 3.99
CA LYS A 121 9.77 -8.35 5.31
C LYS A 121 8.72 -7.33 5.80
N VAL A 122 7.56 -7.83 6.20
CA VAL A 122 6.47 -7.08 6.84
C VAL A 122 6.38 -7.49 8.31
N ASP A 123 6.14 -6.52 9.19
CA ASP A 123 6.09 -6.75 10.65
C ASP A 123 4.64 -6.86 11.16
N VAL A 124 3.71 -6.09 10.59
CA VAL A 124 2.28 -6.12 10.94
C VAL A 124 1.43 -6.22 9.67
N PHE A 125 0.43 -7.08 9.68
CA PHE A 125 -0.52 -7.25 8.59
C PHE A 125 -1.89 -6.78 9.05
N VAL A 126 -2.51 -5.84 8.32
CA VAL A 126 -3.84 -5.31 8.65
C VAL A 126 -4.82 -5.62 7.50
N PRO A 127 -5.47 -6.80 7.52
CA PRO A 127 -6.48 -7.19 6.54
C PRO A 127 -7.68 -6.23 6.47
N GLY A 128 -8.29 -6.17 5.28
CA GLY A 128 -9.53 -5.45 4.95
C GLY A 128 -9.43 -4.69 3.62
N CYS A 129 -10.56 -4.50 2.94
CA CYS A 129 -10.61 -3.83 1.62
C CYS A 129 -11.65 -2.69 1.55
N PRO A 130 -11.46 -1.56 2.28
CA PRO A 130 -10.31 -1.26 3.15
C PRO A 130 -10.50 -1.79 4.59
N PRO A 131 -9.44 -1.86 5.41
CA PRO A 131 -9.58 -2.13 6.85
C PRO A 131 -10.49 -1.08 7.48
N SER A 132 -11.23 -1.40 8.55
CA SER A 132 -12.09 -0.42 9.23
C SER A 132 -11.28 0.67 9.92
N ASN A 133 -11.86 1.86 10.07
CA ASN A 133 -11.24 2.98 10.78
C ASN A 133 -10.90 2.64 12.24
N ASP A 134 -11.74 1.86 12.92
CA ASP A 134 -11.52 1.37 14.28
C ASP A 134 -10.29 0.46 14.38
N THR A 135 -10.12 -0.44 13.40
CA THR A 135 -8.95 -1.31 13.34
C THR A 135 -7.69 -0.49 13.08
N LEU A 136 -7.72 0.48 12.16
CA LEU A 136 -6.59 1.35 11.88
C LEU A 136 -6.21 2.20 13.11
N PHE A 137 -7.19 2.77 13.79
CA PHE A 137 -6.94 3.52 15.01
C PHE A 137 -6.33 2.65 16.11
N TYR A 138 -6.86 1.44 16.30
CA TYR A 138 -6.31 0.49 17.27
C TYR A 138 -4.84 0.17 16.97
N VAL A 139 -4.51 -0.16 15.71
CA VAL A 139 -3.14 -0.44 15.27
C VAL A 139 -2.22 0.74 15.57
N LEU A 140 -2.60 1.94 15.16
CA LEU A 140 -1.79 3.14 15.37
C LEU A 140 -1.62 3.45 16.86
N SER A 141 -2.69 3.31 17.64
CA SER A 141 -2.66 3.53 19.08
C SER A 141 -1.71 2.56 19.78
N GLU A 142 -1.71 1.27 19.44
CA GLU A 142 -0.77 0.31 20.02
C GLU A 142 0.67 0.65 19.66
N LEU A 143 0.94 0.92 18.38
CA LEU A 143 2.28 1.20 17.89
C LEU A 143 2.88 2.48 18.47
N VAL A 144 2.09 3.55 18.59
CA VAL A 144 2.52 4.82 19.21
C VAL A 144 2.92 4.63 20.67
N HIS A 145 2.30 3.68 21.37
CA HIS A 145 2.68 3.33 22.74
C HIS A 145 3.72 2.20 22.83
N GLY A 146 4.38 1.84 21.72
CA GLY A 146 5.43 0.82 21.68
C GLY A 146 4.93 -0.61 21.87
N ARG A 147 3.63 -0.88 21.69
CA ARG A 147 3.04 -2.22 21.76
C ARG A 147 2.79 -2.78 20.37
N MET A 148 3.05 -4.07 20.20
CA MET A 148 2.71 -4.77 18.96
C MET A 148 1.22 -5.13 18.98
N PRO A 149 0.44 -4.70 17.96
CA PRO A 149 -1.00 -4.94 17.95
C PRO A 149 -1.34 -6.42 17.73
N ASP A 150 -2.31 -6.94 18.49
CA ASP A 150 -2.94 -8.24 18.23
C ASP A 150 -4.24 -8.03 17.44
N LEU A 151 -4.27 -8.57 16.22
CA LEU A 151 -5.36 -8.36 15.27
C LEU A 151 -6.32 -9.56 15.15
N SER A 152 -6.09 -10.63 15.91
CA SER A 152 -6.87 -11.87 15.86
C SER A 152 -8.39 -11.64 15.98
N ASP A 153 -8.79 -10.77 16.91
CA ASP A 153 -10.20 -10.43 17.15
C ASP A 153 -10.63 -9.09 16.52
N LYS A 154 -9.76 -8.46 15.73
CA LYS A 154 -10.00 -7.11 15.16
C LYS A 154 -10.32 -7.11 13.67
N THR A 155 -9.72 -8.04 12.92
CA THR A 155 -9.96 -8.16 11.48
C THR A 155 -9.60 -9.55 10.98
N ARG A 156 -10.09 -9.90 9.79
CA ARG A 156 -9.73 -11.14 9.10
C ARG A 156 -9.65 -10.88 7.60
N PHE A 157 -9.03 -11.80 6.88
CA PHE A 157 -9.02 -11.74 5.41
C PHE A 157 -10.45 -11.76 4.84
N GLY A 158 -10.76 -10.82 3.95
CA GLY A 158 -12.09 -10.68 3.33
C GLY A 158 -13.20 -10.20 4.27
N ALA A 159 -12.85 -9.54 5.38
CA ALA A 159 -13.79 -8.85 6.28
C ALA A 159 -14.41 -7.61 5.62
#